data_AF-A0A5C7MN01-F1
#
_entry.id   AF-A0A5C7MN01-F1
#
_cell.length_a   1.000
_cell.length_b   1.000
_cell.length_c   1.000
_cell.angle_alpha   90.00
_cell.angle_beta   90.00
_cell.angle_gamma   90.00
#
_symmetry.space_group_name_H-M   'P 1'
#
loop_
_entity.id
_entity.type
_entity.pdbx_description
1 polymer ?
#
loop_
_entity_poly.entity_id
_entity_poly.type
_entity_poly.pdbx_seq_one_letter_code
_entity_poly.pdbx_strand_id
1 'polypeptide(L)' 'VLETLSEREAGVVRLRFGLTDGQPRTLDEIGQVYGVTRERIRQIESKTMSKLRHPSRSQVLRDYLD' A
#
# COMPACT_ATOMS: atom_id res chain seq x y z
N VAL A 1 1.50 -7.40 9.07
CA VAL A 1 1.20 -5.93 9.03
C VAL A 1 0.18 -5.53 7.97
N LEU A 2 0.28 -6.00 6.72
CA LEU A 2 -0.71 -5.69 5.66
C LEU A 2 -2.13 -6.16 5.99
N GLU A 3 -2.30 -7.21 6.80
CA GLU A 3 -3.60 -7.70 7.29
C GLU A 3 -4.34 -6.70 8.21
N THR A 4 -3.65 -5.67 8.70
CA THR A 4 -4.24 -4.60 9.54
C THR A 4 -4.76 -3.41 8.72
N LEU A 5 -4.70 -3.51 7.39
CA LEU A 5 -5.22 -2.57 6.43
C LEU A 5 -6.55 -3.09 5.89
N SER A 6 -7.38 -2.19 5.35
CA SER A 6 -8.55 -2.66 4.59
C SER A 6 -8.08 -3.37 3.31
N GLU A 7 -8.90 -4.27 2.76
CA GLU A 7 -8.58 -4.99 1.52
C GLU A 7 -8.17 -4.05 0.39
N ARG A 8 -8.82 -2.88 0.30
CA ARG A 8 -8.51 -1.87 -0.71
C ARG A 8 -7.16 -1.19 -0.46
N GLU A 9 -6.83 -0.87 0.79
CA GLU A 9 -5.52 -0.32 1.16
C GLU A 9 -4.39 -1.33 0.91
N ALA A 10 -4.59 -2.58 1.35
CA ALA A 10 -3.64 -3.67 1.12
C ALA A 10 -3.45 -3.94 -0.38
N GLY A 11 -4.53 -3.95 -1.16
CA GLY A 11 -4.47 -4.15 -2.61
C GLY A 11 -3.72 -3.05 -3.36
N VAL A 12 -3.95 -1.77 -3.00
CA VAL A 12 -3.19 -0.64 -3.55
C VAL A 12 -1.69 -0.80 -3.26
N VAL A 13 -1.32 -1.13 -2.02
CA VAL A 13 0.09 -1.36 -1.65
C VAL A 13 0.69 -2.55 -2.39
N ARG A 14 -0.03 -3.67 -2.47
CA ARG A 14 0.43 -4.87 -3.19
C ARG A 14 0.73 -4.58 -4.66
N LEU A 15 -0.18 -3.90 -5.36
CA LEU A 15 0.03 -3.52 -6.75
C LEU A 15 1.13 -2.47 -6.90
N ARG A 16 1.22 -1.50 -5.99
CA ARG A 16 2.22 -0.43 -6.04
C ARG A 16 3.64 -0.96 -5.95
N PHE A 17 3.87 -1.91 -5.06
CA PHE A 17 5.20 -2.48 -4.80
C PHE A 17 5.43 -3.85 -5.46
N GLY A 18 4.49 -4.31 -6.30
CA GLY A 18 4.62 -5.61 -6.99
C GLY A 18 4.67 -6.80 -6.03
N LEU A 19 4.01 -6.74 -4.87
CA LEU A 19 4.09 -7.78 -3.83
C LEU A 19 3.36 -9.08 -4.21
N THR A 20 2.60 -9.07 -5.31
CA THR A 20 1.85 -10.24 -5.80
C THR A 20 2.52 -10.86 -7.03
N ASP A 21 2.89 -10.04 -8.01
CA ASP A 21 3.37 -10.47 -9.35
C ASP A 21 4.80 -10.01 -9.64
N GLY A 22 5.48 -9.36 -8.68
CA GLY A 22 6.83 -8.81 -8.84
C GLY A 22 6.89 -7.53 -9.68
N GLN A 23 5.76 -7.04 -10.18
CA GLN A 23 5.70 -5.92 -11.11
C GLN A 23 5.05 -4.70 -10.44
N PRO A 24 5.83 -3.66 -10.08
CA PRO A 24 5.27 -2.46 -9.48
C PRO A 24 4.44 -1.68 -10.50
N ARG A 25 3.24 -1.27 -10.09
CA ARG A 25 2.32 -0.47 -10.90
C ARG A 25 2.35 1.00 -10.51
N THR A 26 2.08 1.87 -11.48
CA THR A 26 1.92 3.31 -11.28
C THR A 26 0.55 3.63 -10.66
N LEU A 27 0.43 4.82 -10.07
CA LEU A 27 -0.85 5.27 -9.48
C LEU A 27 -1.97 5.36 -10.52
N ASP A 28 -1.64 5.67 -11.78
CA ASP A 28 -2.60 5.72 -12.88
C ASP A 28 -3.10 4.32 -13.25
N GLU A 29 -2.20 3.35 -13.43
CA GLU A 29 -2.57 1.95 -13.72
C GLU A 29 -3.41 1.34 -12.60
N ILE A 30 -3.04 1.61 -11.34
CA ILE A 30 -3.82 1.19 -10.18
C ILE A 30 -5.19 1.88 -10.17
N GLY A 31 -5.25 3.16 -10.54
CA GLY A 31 -6.51 3.90 -10.70
C GLY A 31 -7.45 3.23 -11.71
N GLN A 32 -6.92 2.82 -12.86
CA GLN A 32 -7.67 2.08 -13.88
C GLN A 32 -8.21 0.75 -13.35
N VAL A 33 -7.39 -0.03 -12.62
CA VAL A 33 -7.81 -1.31 -12.02
C VAL A 33 -8.95 -1.12 -11.02
N TYR A 34 -8.92 -0.05 -10.23
CA TYR A 34 -9.94 0.23 -9.21
C TYR A 34 -11.10 1.12 -9.67
N GLY A 35 -11.12 1.54 -10.95
CA GLY A 35 -12.12 2.46 -11.49
C GLY A 35 -12.16 3.82 -10.78
N VAL A 36 -11.00 4.35 -10.34
CA VAL A 36 -10.91 5.63 -9.63
C VAL A 36 -9.79 6.50 -10.20
N THR A 37 -9.82 7.79 -9.87
CA THR A 37 -8.79 8.72 -10.31
C THR A 37 -7.44 8.43 -9.67
N ARG A 38 -6.37 8.81 -10.36
CA ARG A 38 -4.97 8.79 -9.86
C ARG A 38 -4.85 9.42 -8.48
N GLU A 39 -5.46 10.59 -8.30
CA GLU A 39 -5.39 11.35 -7.06
C GLU A 39 -6.05 10.59 -5.90
N ARG A 40 -7.13 9.84 -6.18
CA ARG A 40 -7.73 8.98 -5.18
C ARG A 40 -6.77 7.87 -4.73
N ILE A 41 -6.03 7.25 -5.64
CA ILE A 41 -5.01 6.25 -5.29
C ILE A 41 -3.87 6.89 -4.48
N ARG A 42 -3.41 8.08 -4.87
CA ARG A 42 -2.36 8.83 -4.13
C ARG A 42 -2.76 9.12 -2.68
N GLN A 43 -4.02 9.50 -2.45
CA GLN A 43 -4.57 9.70 -1.11
C GLN A 43 -4.58 8.42 -0.29
N ILE A 44 -5.02 7.30 -0.89
CA ILE A 44 -5.04 5.99 -0.24
C ILE A 44 -3.61 5.54 0.11
N GLU A 45 -2.66 5.70 -0.81
CA GLU A 45 -1.24 5.39 -0.60
C GLU A 45 -0.68 6.20 0.57
N SER A 46 -0.85 7.54 0.57
CA SER A 46 -0.37 8.42 1.64
C SER A 46 -0.94 8.04 3.01
N LYS A 47 -2.25 7.78 3.08
CA LYS A 47 -2.93 7.35 4.32
C LYS A 47 -2.41 6.00 4.79
N THR A 48 -2.24 5.05 3.87
CA THR A 48 -1.75 3.71 4.17
C THR A 48 -0.30 3.73 4.66
N MET A 49 0.57 4.49 3.99
CA MET A 49 1.97 4.65 4.41
C MET A 49 2.09 5.34 5.77
N SER A 50 1.21 6.29 6.08
CA SER A 50 1.14 6.89 7.41
C SER A 50 0.79 5.84 8.48
N LYS A 51 -0.19 4.97 8.22
CA LYS A 51 -0.54 3.85 9.10
C LYS A 51 0.62 2.87 9.29
N LEU A 52 1.34 2.53 8.22
CA LEU A 52 2.44 1.57 8.27
C LEU A 52 3.67 2.12 9.03
N ARG A 53 3.92 3.43 8.97
CA ARG A 53 5.00 4.10 9.69
C ARG A 53 4.70 4.35 11.17
N HIS A 54 3.49 4.09 11.64
CA HIS A 54 3.15 4.32 13.05
C HIS A 54 3.96 3.38 13.94
N PRO A 55 4.58 3.86 15.04
CA PRO A 55 5.50 3.08 15.89
C PRO A 55 4.95 1.73 16.34
N SER A 56 3.67 1.68 16.71
CA SER A 56 2.99 0.45 17.13
C SER A 56 2.90 -0.63 16.05
N ARG A 57 2.99 -0.25 14.76
CA ARG A 57 2.97 -1.17 13.61
C ARG A 57 4.36 -1.36 13.00
N SER A 58 5.23 -0.35 13.06
CA SER A 58 6.60 -0.44 12.57
C SER A 58 7.50 -1.30 13.45
N GLN A 59 7.17 -1.50 14.73
CA GLN A 59 7.96 -2.37 15.62
C GLN A 59 8.04 -3.80 15.08
N VAL A 60 6.94 -4.34 14.53
CA VAL A 60 6.90 -5.68 13.91
C VAL A 60 7.70 -5.76 12.61
N LEU A 61 7.94 -4.62 11.94
CA LEU A 61 8.73 -4.57 10.69
C LEU A 61 10.21 -4.23 10.94
N ARG A 62 10.54 -3.60 12.08
CA ARG A 62 11.93 -3.31 12.46
C ARG A 62 12.71 -4.60 12.69
N ASP A 63 12.09 -5.61 13.27
CA ASP A 63 12.72 -6.92 13.50
C ASP A 63 13.06 -7.68 12.21
N TYR A 64 12.57 -7.25 11.04
CA TYR A 64 12.91 -7.82 9.72
C TYR A 64 13.99 -7.01 8.96
N LEU A 65 14.46 -5.89 9.53
CA LEU A 65 15.49 -5.01 8.95
C LEU A 65 16.85 -5.12 9.66
N ASP A 66 16.94 -5.91 10.74
CA ASP A 66 18.18 -6.33 11.40
C ASP A 66 18.63 -7.72 10.90
#